data_AF-A0A2S8ZKS3-F1
#
_entry.id   AF-A0A2S8ZKS3-F1
#
_cell.length_a   1.000
_cell.length_b   1.000
_cell.length_c   1.000
_cell.angle_alpha   90.00
_cell.angle_beta   90.00
_cell.angle_gamma   90.00
#
_symmetry.space_group_name_H-M   'P 1'
#
loop_
_entity.id
_entity.type
_entity.pdbx_description
1 polymer ?
#
loop_
_entity_poly.entity_id
_entity_poly.type
_entity_poly.pdbx_seq_one_letter_code
_entity_poly.pdbx_strand_id
1 'polypeptide(L)' 'MSAVLAAAPADVEEKDWAANREVTLERLRIVDMVHEGKPACRLCGQIVNRLDAFGLCSKTSEPHRQRRGDFTPAKKARKR' A
#
# COMPACT_ATOMS: atom_id res chain seq x y z
N MET A 1 -23.14 -29.00 -21.57
CA MET A 1 -21.83 -29.32 -22.18
C MET A 1 -21.13 -28.05 -22.59
N SER A 2 -20.19 -27.57 -21.78
CA SER A 2 -18.93 -26.96 -22.25
C SER A 2 -18.14 -26.56 -21.01
N ALA A 3 -17.32 -27.52 -20.57
CA ALA A 3 -16.22 -27.28 -19.67
C ALA A 3 -15.19 -26.42 -20.42
N VAL A 4 -15.18 -25.11 -20.18
CA VAL A 4 -14.00 -24.31 -20.48
C VAL A 4 -13.02 -24.62 -19.37
N LEU A 5 -12.18 -25.63 -19.63
CA LEU A 5 -11.13 -26.09 -18.75
C LEU A 5 -10.31 -24.89 -18.26
N ALA A 6 -10.15 -24.82 -16.95
CA ALA A 6 -9.08 -24.10 -16.31
C ALA A 6 -7.75 -24.63 -16.89
N ALA A 7 -7.16 -23.88 -17.80
CA ALA A 7 -5.76 -24.08 -18.15
C ALA A 7 -4.98 -23.77 -16.87
N ALA A 8 -4.50 -24.82 -16.20
CA ALA A 8 -3.50 -24.68 -15.16
C ALA A 8 -2.34 -23.86 -15.73
N PRO A 9 -1.83 -22.83 -15.02
CA PRO A 9 -0.67 -22.10 -15.50
C PRO A 9 0.45 -23.11 -15.72
N ALA A 10 0.92 -23.19 -16.96
CA ALA A 10 2.05 -24.00 -17.35
C ALA A 10 3.20 -23.79 -16.37
N ASP A 11 3.88 -24.89 -16.05
CA ASP A 11 5.03 -25.03 -15.15
C ASP A 11 5.79 -23.71 -14.96
N VAL A 12 5.44 -22.99 -13.88
CA VAL A 12 6.22 -21.83 -13.43
C VAL A 12 7.47 -22.42 -12.81
N GLU A 13 8.52 -22.57 -13.62
CA GLU A 13 9.86 -22.91 -13.16
C GLU A 13 10.16 -22.08 -11.89
N GLU A 14 10.29 -22.78 -10.76
CA GLU A 14 10.64 -22.19 -9.46
C GLU A 14 12.06 -21.64 -9.57
N LYS A 15 12.14 -20.37 -10.00
CA LYS A 15 13.42 -19.70 -10.17
C LYS A 15 13.90 -19.25 -8.80
N ASP A 16 15.02 -19.80 -8.35
CA ASP A 16 15.69 -19.37 -7.13
C ASP A 16 15.88 -17.85 -7.15
N TRP A 17 15.20 -17.18 -6.22
CA TRP A 17 15.31 -15.73 -6.12
C TRP A 17 16.61 -15.36 -5.39
N ALA A 18 17.53 -14.74 -6.12
CA ALA A 18 18.69 -14.09 -5.56
C ALA A 18 18.52 -12.56 -5.61
N ALA A 19 18.87 -11.88 -4.51
CA ALA A 19 18.83 -10.43 -4.47
C ALA A 19 19.83 -9.82 -5.47
N ASN A 20 19.33 -9.14 -6.49
CA ASN A 20 20.16 -8.42 -7.45
C ASN A 20 20.03 -6.91 -7.24
N ARG A 21 21.14 -6.28 -6.83
CA ARG A 21 21.21 -4.86 -6.49
C ARG A 21 20.83 -3.94 -7.65
N GLU A 22 21.27 -4.24 -8.87
CA GLU A 22 21.01 -3.41 -10.06
C GLU A 22 19.51 -3.41 -10.38
N VAL A 23 18.90 -4.60 -10.37
CA VAL A 23 17.46 -4.76 -10.54
C VAL A 23 16.70 -4.01 -9.44
N THR A 24 17.13 -4.10 -8.18
CA THR A 24 16.50 -3.35 -7.09
C THR A 24 16.54 -1.85 -7.34
N LEU A 25 17.69 -1.30 -7.72
CA LEU A 25 17.80 0.13 -8.00
C LEU A 25 16.94 0.57 -9.19
N GLU A 26 16.90 -0.22 -10.27
CA GLU A 26 16.04 0.06 -11.42
C GLU A 26 14.56 0.09 -11.00
N ARG A 27 14.12 -0.87 -10.20
CA ARG A 27 12.75 -0.90 -9.68
C ARG A 27 12.45 0.27 -8.75
N LEU A 28 13.38 0.66 -7.89
CA LEU A 28 13.21 1.83 -7.02
C LEU A 28 13.07 3.13 -7.83
N ARG A 29 13.80 3.29 -8.94
CA ARG A 29 13.62 4.44 -9.84
C ARG A 29 12.21 4.50 -10.42
N ILE A 30 11.62 3.36 -10.80
CA ILE A 30 10.24 3.30 -11.27
C ILE A 30 9.27 3.73 -10.17
N VAL A 31 9.50 3.28 -8.93
CA VAL A 31 8.71 3.70 -7.78
C VAL A 31 8.82 5.22 -7.59
N ASP A 32 10.01 5.80 -7.66
CA ASP A 32 10.22 7.25 -7.54
C ASP A 32 9.46 8.01 -8.63
N MET A 33 9.57 7.59 -9.90
CA MET A 33 8.82 8.19 -11.02
C MET A 33 7.30 8.12 -10.80
N VAL A 34 6.78 7.00 -10.29
CA VAL A 34 5.35 6.86 -10.00
C VAL A 34 4.90 7.79 -8.87
N HIS A 35 5.80 8.16 -7.95
CA HIS A 35 5.49 9.04 -6.83
C HIS A 35 5.78 10.52 -7.13
N GLU A 36 6.43 10.83 -8.24
CA GLU A 36 6.73 12.19 -8.65
C GLU A 36 5.46 13.05 -8.79
N GLY A 37 5.51 14.27 -8.25
CA GLY A 37 4.40 15.23 -8.26
C GLY A 37 3.22 14.89 -7.33
N LYS A 38 3.23 13.73 -6.65
CA LYS A 38 2.17 13.37 -5.71
C LYS A 38 2.32 14.08 -4.38
N PRO A 39 1.21 14.38 -3.68
CA PRO A 39 1.27 15.08 -2.41
C PRO A 39 1.81 14.18 -1.28
N ALA A 40 2.57 14.80 -0.37
CA ALA A 40 3.04 14.18 0.86
C ALA A 40 2.15 14.54 2.05
N CYS A 41 1.86 13.55 2.91
CA CYS A 41 1.12 13.76 4.14
C CYS A 41 1.86 14.72 5.08
N ARG A 42 1.17 15.75 5.59
CA ARG A 42 1.77 16.73 6.51
C ARG A 42 2.16 16.18 7.88
N LEU A 43 1.64 15.01 8.25
CA LEU A 43 1.90 14.39 9.55
C LEU A 43 2.96 13.29 9.49
N CYS A 44 2.84 12.33 8.56
CA CYS A 44 3.76 11.21 8.47
C CYS A 44 4.74 11.27 7.29
N GLY A 45 4.67 12.30 6.44
CA GLY A 45 5.56 12.48 5.29
C GLY A 45 5.32 11.50 4.12
N GLN A 46 4.43 10.52 4.26
CA GLN A 46 4.20 9.52 3.21
C GLN A 46 3.57 10.16 1.97
N ILE A 47 4.12 9.85 0.79
CA ILE A 47 3.54 10.20 -0.51
C ILE A 47 2.29 9.35 -0.77
N VAL A 48 1.18 10.00 -1.14
CA VAL A 48 -0.10 9.33 -1.39
C VAL A 48 -0.80 9.90 -2.61
N ASN A 49 -1.75 9.16 -3.19
CA ASN A 49 -2.49 9.63 -4.37
C ASN A 49 -3.48 10.77 -4.05
N ARG A 50 -3.95 10.87 -2.80
CA ARG A 50 -4.90 11.90 -2.36
C ARG A 50 -4.77 12.16 -0.86
N LEU A 51 -4.86 13.42 -0.48
CA LEU A 51 -4.97 13.88 0.91
C LEU A 51 -6.41 14.29 1.22
N ASP A 52 -6.75 14.32 2.52
CA ASP A 52 -7.97 14.97 2.98
C ASP A 52 -7.83 16.51 2.98
N ALA A 53 -8.91 17.21 3.36
CA ALA A 53 -8.96 18.68 3.39
C ALA A 53 -7.91 19.31 4.32
N PHE A 54 -7.35 18.55 5.26
CA PHE A 54 -6.31 19.01 6.19
C PHE A 54 -4.90 18.65 5.73
N GLY A 55 -4.75 18.03 4.56
CA GLY A 55 -3.47 17.56 4.05
C GLY A 55 -2.96 16.29 4.73
N LEU A 56 -3.86 15.47 5.28
CA LEU A 56 -3.52 14.23 5.97
C LEU A 56 -3.87 12.99 5.13
N CYS A 57 -3.04 11.96 5.26
CA CYS A 57 -3.33 10.68 4.64
C CYS A 57 -4.29 9.87 5.51
N SER A 58 -5.02 8.99 4.84
CA SER A 58 -6.02 8.10 5.43
C SER A 58 -5.48 7.09 6.45
N LYS A 59 -4.17 6.98 6.61
CA LYS A 59 -3.53 6.15 7.64
C LYS A 59 -3.49 6.84 9.00
N THR A 60 -3.47 8.17 8.99
CA THR A 60 -3.25 8.98 10.20
C THR A 60 -4.53 9.63 10.70
N SER A 61 -5.44 10.02 9.81
CA SER A 61 -6.70 10.64 10.24
C SER A 61 -7.68 9.58 10.77
N GLU A 62 -8.13 9.77 12.01
CA GLU A 62 -9.11 8.91 12.68
C GLU A 62 -10.39 8.72 11.84
N PRO A 63 -11.00 9.76 11.22
CA PRO A 63 -12.18 9.58 10.38
C PRO A 63 -11.95 8.62 9.20
N HIS A 64 -10.75 8.60 8.60
CA HIS A 64 -10.44 7.67 7.52
C HIS A 64 -10.19 6.25 8.00
N ARG A 65 -9.59 6.08 9.19
CA ARG A 65 -9.44 4.78 9.84
C ARG A 65 -10.81 4.19 10.20
N GLN A 66 -11.72 5.03 10.70
CA GLN A 66 -13.12 4.66 10.96
C GLN A 66 -13.83 4.22 9.66
N ARG A 67 -13.71 5.00 8.58
CA ARG A 67 -14.33 4.67 7.27
C ARG A 67 -13.83 3.35 6.66
N ARG A 68 -12.58 2.96 6.92
CA ARG A 68 -12.01 1.68 6.42
C ARG A 68 -12.25 0.48 7.32
N GLY A 69 -12.86 0.66 8.50
CA GLY A 69 -13.06 -0.42 9.47
C GLY A 69 -11.81 -0.80 10.27
N ASP A 70 -10.68 -0.09 10.09
CA ASP A 70 -9.42 -0.27 10.84
C ASP A 70 -9.44 0.38 12.24
N PHE A 71 -10.57 0.96 12.63
CA PHE A 71 -10.71 1.60 13.92
C PHE A 71 -11.12 0.58 14.99
N THR A 72 -10.13 0.05 15.70
CA THR A 72 -10.38 -0.48 17.04
C THR A 72 -10.59 0.74 17.95
N PRO A 73 -11.79 0.95 18.53
CA PRO A 73 -11.98 2.04 19.47
C PRO A 73 -10.98 1.87 20.61
N ALA A 74 -10.16 2.90 20.85
CA ALA A 74 -9.31 2.93 22.04
C ALA A 74 -10.21 2.67 23.23
N LYS A 75 -10.03 1.53 23.92
CA LYS A 75 -10.76 1.23 25.16
C LYS A 75 -10.60 2.45 26.04
N LYS A 76 -11.71 3.15 26.33
CA LYS A 76 -11.69 4.33 27.21
C LYS A 76 -10.89 3.93 28.44
N ALA A 77 -9.75 4.58 28.68
CA ALA A 77 -8.93 4.33 29.85
C ALA A 77 -9.87 4.39 31.06
N ARG A 78 -9.94 3.32 31.85
CA ARG A 78 -10.68 3.33 33.11
C ARG A 78 -10.16 4.54 33.89
N LYS A 79 -11.02 5.55 34.09
CA LYS A 79 -10.73 6.62 35.05
C LYS A 79 -10.44 5.93 36.37
N ARG A 80 -9.29 6.27 36.94
CA ARG A 80 -8.83 5.81 38.26
C ARG A 80 -9.89 6.05 39.32
#